data_AF-A0A415QKF9-F1
#
_entry.id   AF-A0A415QKF9-F1
#
_cell.length_a   1.000
_cell.length_b   1.000
_cell.length_c   1.000
_cell.angle_alpha   90.00
_cell.angle_beta   90.00
_cell.angle_gamma   90.00
#
_symmetry.space_group_name_H-M   'P 1'
#
loop_
_entity.id
_entity.type
_entity.pdbx_description
1 polymer ?
#
loop_
_entity_poly.entity_id
_entity_poly.type
_entity_poly.pdbx_seq_one_letter_code
_entity_poly.pdbx_strand_id
1 'polypeptide(L)'
;MKKNLLYALTAVAMLTGCAKSDVVDSEINKEGNLIGFSTYKNISRGNPVDDNSEFLTKGNTFGVTAFINTEGVTSPYMGITTEGIEIISDSTKWTYANTSDQAYWPTKDETLDFYAYAPYNHPSITTKTFDKANGLTLEYTVPAEEAKQVDLMYASALEQTKPTDKNSVTLPFKHALTQVHFKVGTKTTNLKVDIAANGIQIHNLKNSGSLTMKSNQIDDAAWTLTGDATAKYTVTSDAVTGDYTDGTEANPYTEIGNANNALMLLPQEFVAGDGTAENTGAYLTISCKIYQVLADGTTKIYLHGDAEAFAPITVGISSALPAEEGGEATQIWQRNKKVTYNLLFGAGDGVLFPIEFATEVEEWQPADGGVIEPK
;
A
#
# COMPACT_ATOMS: atom_id res chain seq x y z
N MET A 1 85.26 -38.49 -33.79
CA MET A 1 83.90 -38.89 -34.20
C MET A 1 82.93 -37.77 -33.85
N LYS A 2 82.05 -37.41 -34.79
CA LYS A 2 80.95 -36.41 -34.67
C LYS A 2 80.00 -36.86 -33.53
N LYS A 3 79.31 -36.01 -32.75
CA LYS A 3 78.37 -34.95 -33.18
C LYS A 3 78.21 -33.88 -32.08
N ASN A 4 77.97 -32.66 -32.57
CA ASN A 4 77.58 -31.44 -31.86
C ASN A 4 76.29 -31.60 -31.06
N LEU A 5 76.20 -30.94 -29.91
CA LEU A 5 74.96 -30.30 -29.49
C LEU A 5 75.30 -28.98 -28.79
N LEU A 6 74.62 -27.93 -29.23
CA LEU A 6 74.96 -26.52 -29.07
C LEU A 6 73.67 -25.78 -28.67
N TYR A 7 73.84 -24.70 -27.91
CA TYR A 7 72.89 -23.61 -27.60
C TYR A 7 71.78 -23.86 -26.58
N ALA A 8 71.34 -22.88 -25.79
CA ALA A 8 71.84 -21.55 -25.42
C ALA A 8 71.00 -21.06 -24.22
N LEU A 9 71.59 -20.19 -23.40
CA LEU A 9 70.86 -19.31 -22.48
C LEU A 9 69.89 -18.44 -23.29
N THR A 10 68.61 -18.43 -22.93
CA THR A 10 67.63 -17.50 -23.50
C THR A 10 66.99 -16.65 -22.41
N ALA A 11 66.97 -15.36 -22.70
CA ALA A 11 66.65 -14.25 -21.82
C ALA A 11 65.22 -14.27 -21.26
N VAL A 12 65.09 -13.63 -20.08
CA VAL A 12 63.84 -13.16 -19.49
C VAL A 12 63.10 -12.29 -20.51
N ALA A 13 61.98 -12.79 -21.04
CA ALA A 13 60.99 -11.99 -21.72
C ALA A 13 59.89 -11.66 -20.71
N MET A 14 59.79 -10.38 -20.33
CA MET A 14 58.61 -9.83 -19.67
C MET A 14 57.42 -10.02 -20.62
N LEU A 15 56.54 -10.97 -20.32
CA LEU A 15 55.22 -11.04 -20.93
C LEU A 15 54.31 -10.10 -20.14
N THR A 16 54.14 -8.93 -20.73
CA THR A 16 53.03 -8.00 -20.56
C THR A 16 51.72 -8.71 -20.23
N GLY A 17 51.18 -8.46 -19.05
CA GLY A 17 49.79 -8.78 -18.73
C GLY A 17 48.87 -7.87 -19.54
N CYS A 18 48.11 -8.47 -20.47
CA CYS A 18 47.01 -7.81 -21.15
C CYS A 18 45.83 -8.79 -21.25
N ALA A 19 44.65 -8.26 -20.91
CA ALA A 19 43.32 -8.75 -21.26
C ALA A 19 42.83 -10.06 -20.62
N LYS A 20 42.48 -10.01 -19.32
CA LYS A 20 41.41 -10.85 -18.75
C LYS A 20 40.35 -10.08 -17.95
N SER A 21 40.47 -8.76 -17.83
CA SER A 21 39.47 -7.89 -17.19
C SER A 21 38.40 -7.36 -18.17
N ASP A 22 38.72 -7.23 -19.46
CA ASP A 22 37.84 -6.45 -20.37
C ASP A 22 36.70 -7.27 -20.98
N VAL A 23 36.87 -8.60 -21.10
CA VAL A 23 35.88 -9.47 -21.78
C VAL A 23 34.65 -9.69 -20.89
N VAL A 24 34.85 -9.86 -19.59
CA VAL A 24 33.75 -10.09 -18.63
C VAL A 24 32.92 -8.80 -18.45
N ASP A 25 33.58 -7.64 -18.34
CA ASP A 25 32.90 -6.34 -18.30
C ASP A 25 32.12 -6.06 -19.60
N SER A 26 32.69 -6.39 -20.76
CA SER A 26 32.01 -6.14 -22.05
C SER A 26 30.80 -7.05 -22.33
N GLU A 27 30.78 -8.26 -21.77
CA GLU A 27 29.65 -9.18 -21.87
C GLU A 27 28.54 -8.83 -20.86
N ILE A 28 28.90 -8.45 -19.63
CA ILE A 28 27.95 -8.02 -18.60
C ILE A 28 27.28 -6.69 -18.96
N ASN A 29 28.03 -5.71 -19.47
CA ASN A 29 27.53 -4.34 -19.73
C ASN A 29 26.75 -4.18 -21.06
N LYS A 30 26.26 -5.27 -21.67
CA LYS A 30 25.40 -5.20 -22.87
C LYS A 30 24.00 -4.73 -22.49
N GLU A 31 23.32 -3.98 -23.37
CA GLU A 31 21.93 -3.55 -23.15
C GLU A 31 20.99 -4.72 -22.82
N GLY A 32 21.20 -5.89 -23.45
CA GLY A 32 20.43 -7.10 -23.18
C GLY A 32 20.64 -7.72 -21.78
N ASN A 33 21.60 -7.22 -21.00
CA ASN A 33 21.88 -7.62 -19.62
C ASN A 33 21.55 -6.52 -18.60
N LEU A 34 21.17 -5.31 -19.03
CA LEU A 34 20.71 -4.26 -18.12
C LEU A 34 19.51 -4.78 -17.33
N ILE A 35 19.53 -4.66 -16.01
CA ILE A 35 18.39 -5.03 -15.15
C ILE A 35 17.27 -4.03 -15.44
N GLY A 36 16.19 -4.50 -16.06
CA GLY A 36 14.95 -3.76 -16.20
C GLY A 36 14.02 -4.01 -15.01
N PHE A 37 12.98 -3.19 -14.90
CA PHE A 37 11.93 -3.38 -13.90
C PHE A 37 10.58 -3.47 -14.57
N SER A 38 9.76 -4.40 -14.07
CA SER A 38 8.35 -4.47 -14.38
C SER A 38 7.57 -4.57 -13.08
N THR A 39 6.46 -3.85 -13.03
CA THR A 39 5.39 -4.11 -12.07
C THR A 39 4.32 -4.86 -12.83
N TYR A 40 3.46 -5.62 -12.15
CA TYR A 40 2.43 -6.35 -12.87
C TYR A 40 1.50 -5.39 -13.63
N LYS A 41 1.12 -5.82 -14.85
CA LYS A 41 0.15 -5.16 -15.74
C LYS A 41 -0.57 -6.26 -16.51
N ASN A 42 -1.49 -6.96 -15.84
CA ASN A 42 -2.26 -8.12 -16.31
C ASN A 42 -1.47 -9.34 -16.84
N ILE A 43 -1.89 -10.53 -16.39
CA ILE A 43 -1.80 -11.78 -17.16
C ILE A 43 -3.17 -12.09 -17.80
N SER A 44 -3.12 -12.78 -18.94
CA SER A 44 -4.21 -13.00 -19.91
C SER A 44 -5.51 -13.63 -19.37
N ARG A 45 -6.64 -12.92 -19.63
CA ARG A 45 -8.04 -13.38 -19.84
C ARG A 45 -8.75 -14.13 -18.70
N GLY A 46 -9.47 -13.35 -17.88
CA GLY A 46 -10.59 -13.82 -17.06
C GLY A 46 -10.98 -12.77 -16.03
N ASN A 47 -11.79 -11.78 -16.44
CA ASN A 47 -12.32 -10.67 -15.63
C ASN A 47 -11.28 -9.86 -14.82
N PRO A 48 -10.82 -8.68 -15.30
CA PRO A 48 -9.90 -7.86 -14.53
C PRO A 48 -10.62 -7.33 -13.29
N VAL A 49 -10.15 -7.75 -12.12
CA VAL A 49 -10.39 -7.08 -10.85
C VAL A 49 -9.05 -6.40 -10.52
N ASP A 50 -9.03 -5.08 -10.63
CA ASP A 50 -7.91 -4.13 -10.51
C ASP A 50 -6.78 -4.23 -11.55
N ASP A 51 -6.75 -3.25 -12.47
CA ASP A 51 -5.78 -3.16 -13.59
C ASP A 51 -4.38 -2.64 -13.16
N ASN A 52 -4.18 -2.23 -11.89
CA ASN A 52 -2.96 -1.57 -11.38
C ASN A 52 -2.34 -0.52 -12.32
N SER A 53 -3.15 0.03 -13.24
CA SER A 53 -2.76 1.06 -14.18
C SER A 53 -2.42 2.35 -13.45
N GLU A 54 -3.02 2.55 -12.27
CA GLU A 54 -2.70 3.61 -11.31
C GLU A 54 -1.23 3.59 -10.88
N PHE A 55 -0.64 2.41 -10.64
CA PHE A 55 0.76 2.34 -10.22
C PHE A 55 1.75 2.58 -11.37
N LEU A 56 1.36 2.24 -12.59
CA LEU A 56 2.13 2.56 -13.80
C LEU A 56 1.90 3.99 -14.30
N THR A 57 1.19 4.86 -13.57
CA THR A 57 0.99 6.25 -13.96
C THR A 57 2.31 6.99 -14.15
N LYS A 58 2.36 7.88 -15.16
CA LYS A 58 3.54 8.69 -15.45
C LYS A 58 3.97 9.48 -14.21
N GLY A 59 5.24 9.38 -13.85
CA GLY A 59 5.82 10.09 -12.71
C GLY A 59 5.73 9.35 -11.38
N ASN A 60 5.05 8.19 -11.31
CA ASN A 60 5.19 7.33 -10.15
C ASN A 60 6.61 6.83 -10.03
N THR A 61 7.07 6.67 -8.78
CA THR A 61 8.43 6.29 -8.46
C THR A 61 8.47 5.23 -7.37
N PHE A 62 9.51 4.40 -7.39
CA PHE A 62 9.81 3.49 -6.28
C PHE A 62 11.32 3.42 -6.05
N GLY A 63 11.69 3.11 -4.80
CA GLY A 63 13.06 2.82 -4.41
C GLY A 63 13.34 1.34 -4.46
N VAL A 64 14.49 0.92 -5.01
CA VAL A 64 14.89 -0.49 -5.06
C VAL A 64 16.36 -0.68 -4.73
N THR A 65 16.65 -1.78 -4.04
CA THR A 65 18.00 -2.31 -3.79
C THR A 65 17.99 -3.80 -4.13
N ALA A 66 19.13 -4.33 -4.58
CA ALA A 66 19.30 -5.77 -4.71
C ALA A 66 20.57 -6.26 -4.01
N PHE A 67 20.52 -7.46 -3.46
CA PHE A 67 21.65 -8.16 -2.86
C PHE A 67 21.98 -9.40 -3.68
N ILE A 68 23.27 -9.63 -3.94
CA ILE A 68 23.72 -10.85 -4.61
C ILE A 68 23.85 -11.99 -3.61
N ASN A 69 23.37 -13.17 -3.97
CA ASN A 69 23.39 -14.37 -3.13
C ASN A 69 24.73 -15.11 -3.20
N THR A 70 25.80 -14.37 -2.95
CA THR A 70 27.16 -14.89 -2.78
C THR A 70 27.47 -14.98 -1.28
N GLU A 71 28.08 -16.10 -0.87
CA GLU A 71 28.49 -16.32 0.53
C GLU A 71 29.45 -15.21 0.99
N GLY A 72 29.22 -14.66 2.19
CA GLY A 72 30.06 -13.61 2.78
C GLY A 72 29.85 -12.20 2.22
N VAL A 73 29.05 -12.01 1.16
CA VAL A 73 28.74 -10.70 0.60
C VAL A 73 27.46 -10.15 1.24
N THR A 74 27.55 -9.00 1.90
CA THR A 74 26.40 -8.33 2.58
C THR A 74 26.12 -6.92 2.04
N SER A 75 27.06 -6.34 1.29
CA SER A 75 26.87 -5.05 0.62
C SER A 75 25.82 -5.16 -0.51
N PRO A 76 25.07 -4.09 -0.79
CA PRO A 76 24.14 -4.09 -1.91
C PRO A 76 24.89 -4.32 -3.22
N TYR A 77 24.33 -5.18 -4.08
CA TYR A 77 24.79 -5.37 -5.45
C TYR A 77 24.42 -4.16 -6.33
N MET A 78 23.23 -3.63 -6.10
CA MET A 78 22.76 -2.37 -6.66
C MET A 78 21.93 -1.61 -5.64
N GLY A 79 21.92 -0.28 -5.73
CA GLY A 79 21.21 0.58 -4.79
C GLY A 79 22.06 1.01 -3.61
N ILE A 80 21.51 1.95 -2.83
CA ILE A 80 22.09 2.41 -1.57
C ILE A 80 21.23 1.92 -0.40
N THR A 81 21.86 1.48 0.68
CA THR A 81 21.14 0.83 1.78
C THR A 81 20.17 1.75 2.51
N THR A 82 20.30 3.07 2.40
CA THR A 82 19.44 4.01 3.14
C THR A 82 18.26 4.57 2.35
N GLU A 83 18.21 4.36 1.03
CA GLU A 83 17.16 4.92 0.18
C GLU A 83 16.79 4.03 -1.02
N GLY A 84 17.69 3.17 -1.49
CA GLY A 84 17.59 2.52 -2.79
C GLY A 84 17.83 3.50 -3.94
N ILE A 85 17.79 2.99 -5.17
CA ILE A 85 17.80 3.83 -6.38
C ILE A 85 16.38 4.14 -6.85
N GLU A 86 16.21 5.31 -7.46
CA GLU A 86 14.92 5.76 -7.97
C GLU A 86 14.63 5.16 -9.34
N ILE A 87 13.50 4.47 -9.43
CA ILE A 87 12.92 4.00 -10.67
C ILE A 87 11.63 4.78 -10.93
N ILE A 88 11.48 5.33 -12.14
CA ILE A 88 10.37 6.21 -12.54
C ILE A 88 9.58 5.62 -13.71
N SER A 89 8.25 5.73 -13.65
CA SER A 89 7.34 5.32 -14.72
C SER A 89 7.12 6.43 -15.74
N ASP A 90 7.12 6.08 -17.03
CA ASP A 90 6.72 6.95 -18.13
C ASP A 90 5.29 6.70 -18.66
N SER A 91 4.47 5.92 -17.94
CA SER A 91 3.18 5.30 -18.33
C SER A 91 3.25 3.96 -19.08
N THR A 92 4.38 3.68 -19.71
CA THR A 92 4.57 2.48 -20.54
C THR A 92 5.58 1.50 -19.94
N LYS A 93 6.61 2.01 -19.27
CA LYS A 93 7.68 1.23 -18.66
C LYS A 93 8.26 1.94 -17.43
N TRP A 94 9.03 1.18 -16.67
CA TRP A 94 9.86 1.68 -15.59
C TRP A 94 11.30 1.88 -16.08
N THR A 95 11.89 3.01 -15.71
CA THR A 95 13.26 3.38 -16.10
C THR A 95 14.04 3.95 -14.91
N TYR A 96 15.35 3.83 -14.95
CA TYR A 96 16.23 4.48 -13.98
C TYR A 96 16.08 6.01 -14.08
N ALA A 97 15.91 6.69 -12.94
CA ALA A 97 15.93 8.15 -12.92
C ALA A 97 17.32 8.71 -13.27
N ASN A 98 18.39 8.02 -12.84
CA ASN A 98 19.77 8.36 -13.18
C ASN A 98 20.47 7.21 -13.90
N THR A 99 21.25 7.54 -14.93
CA THR A 99 22.02 6.56 -15.70
C THR A 99 23.16 5.92 -14.89
N SER A 100 23.68 6.61 -13.87
CA SER A 100 24.71 6.08 -12.96
C SER A 100 24.21 4.93 -12.09
N ASP A 101 22.90 4.78 -11.94
CA ASP A 101 22.27 3.79 -11.07
C ASP A 101 22.01 2.46 -11.80
N GLN A 102 22.32 2.41 -13.11
CA GLN A 102 22.13 1.22 -13.94
C GLN A 102 22.98 0.06 -13.42
N ALA A 103 22.32 -1.09 -13.27
CA ALA A 103 22.95 -2.36 -12.89
C ALA A 103 22.63 -3.43 -13.92
N TYR A 104 23.50 -4.42 -14.03
CA TYR A 104 23.41 -5.51 -15.01
C TYR A 104 23.24 -6.84 -14.29
N TRP A 105 22.56 -7.79 -14.92
CA TRP A 105 22.41 -9.12 -14.35
C TRP A 105 23.78 -9.79 -14.15
N PRO A 106 24.02 -10.45 -13.01
CA PRO A 106 25.25 -11.18 -12.75
C PRO A 106 25.34 -12.44 -13.63
N THR A 107 26.38 -13.26 -13.42
CA THR A 107 26.58 -14.46 -14.24
C THR A 107 25.46 -15.49 -14.03
N LYS A 108 25.32 -16.46 -14.94
CA LYS A 108 24.14 -17.35 -15.04
C LYS A 108 23.81 -18.14 -13.76
N ASP A 109 24.77 -18.32 -12.87
CA ASP A 109 24.64 -19.13 -11.65
C ASP A 109 24.51 -18.28 -10.36
N GLU A 110 24.46 -16.95 -10.48
CA GLU A 110 24.29 -16.02 -9.36
C GLU A 110 22.86 -15.51 -9.32
N THR A 111 22.27 -15.42 -8.13
CA THR A 111 20.91 -14.91 -7.93
C THR A 111 20.92 -13.59 -7.17
N LEU A 112 19.88 -12.79 -7.39
CA LEU A 112 19.67 -11.50 -6.74
C LEU A 112 18.39 -11.51 -5.91
N ASP A 113 18.46 -10.95 -4.71
CA ASP A 113 17.31 -10.65 -3.86
C ASP A 113 16.98 -9.16 -3.98
N PHE A 114 15.83 -8.84 -4.57
CA PHE A 114 15.35 -7.48 -4.75
C PHE A 114 14.38 -7.10 -3.63
N TYR A 115 14.50 -5.86 -3.17
CA TYR A 115 13.62 -5.23 -2.19
C TYR A 115 13.26 -3.82 -2.65
N ALA A 116 11.99 -3.44 -2.52
CA ALA A 116 11.51 -2.14 -2.98
C ALA A 116 10.39 -1.58 -2.10
N TYR A 117 10.23 -0.25 -2.17
CA TYR A 117 9.11 0.49 -1.59
C TYR A 117 8.66 1.60 -2.54
N ALA A 118 7.40 2.00 -2.42
CA ALA A 118 6.85 3.11 -3.16
C ALA A 118 5.90 3.95 -2.28
N PRO A 119 5.77 5.26 -2.56
CA PRO A 119 6.59 6.07 -3.47
C PRO A 119 8.03 6.33 -2.96
N TYR A 120 8.96 6.70 -3.85
CA TYR A 120 10.37 6.93 -3.48
C TYR A 120 10.58 8.17 -2.59
N ASN A 121 10.08 9.34 -3.03
CA ASN A 121 10.41 10.65 -2.46
C ASN A 121 9.32 11.23 -1.53
N HIS A 122 8.48 10.40 -0.92
CA HIS A 122 7.40 10.90 -0.08
C HIS A 122 7.89 11.21 1.35
N PRO A 123 7.63 12.42 1.89
CA PRO A 123 8.21 12.88 3.15
C PRO A 123 7.77 12.09 4.39
N SER A 124 6.63 11.40 4.32
CA SER A 124 6.16 10.53 5.39
C SER A 124 6.92 9.21 5.49
N ILE A 125 7.67 8.82 4.46
CA ILE A 125 8.46 7.58 4.45
C ILE A 125 9.89 7.95 4.80
N THR A 126 10.36 7.47 5.94
CA THR A 126 11.62 7.89 6.55
C THR A 126 12.43 6.67 7.00
N THR A 127 13.69 6.89 7.38
CA THR A 127 14.55 5.87 8.00
C THR A 127 14.56 4.54 7.22
N LYS A 128 14.65 4.60 5.88
CA LYS A 128 14.68 3.39 5.07
C LYS A 128 16.02 2.69 5.26
N THR A 129 15.98 1.38 5.39
CA THR A 129 17.16 0.54 5.53
C THR A 129 16.94 -0.73 4.72
N PHE A 130 17.85 -1.01 3.79
CA PHE A 130 17.96 -2.27 3.09
C PHE A 130 19.13 -3.06 3.67
N ASP A 131 18.85 -4.29 4.07
CA ASP A 131 19.82 -5.22 4.64
C ASP A 131 19.61 -6.61 4.06
N LYS A 132 20.69 -7.32 3.74
CA LYS A 132 20.60 -8.65 3.12
C LYS A 132 19.87 -9.66 3.99
N ALA A 133 20.02 -9.59 5.32
CA ALA A 133 19.41 -10.56 6.23
C ALA A 133 17.99 -10.18 6.64
N ASN A 134 17.69 -8.88 6.71
CA ASN A 134 16.42 -8.36 7.22
C ASN A 134 15.49 -7.79 6.15
N GLY A 135 15.94 -7.70 4.89
CA GLY A 135 15.19 -7.13 3.78
C GLY A 135 15.08 -5.61 3.88
N LEU A 136 13.85 -5.10 3.83
CA LEU A 136 13.56 -3.67 3.94
C LEU A 136 12.97 -3.34 5.31
N THR A 137 13.49 -2.30 5.95
CA THR A 137 12.83 -1.59 7.05
C THR A 137 12.60 -0.14 6.67
N LEU A 138 11.46 0.44 7.03
CA LEU A 138 11.19 1.87 6.92
C LEU A 138 10.32 2.35 8.08
N GLU A 139 10.31 3.65 8.30
CA GLU A 139 9.38 4.33 9.21
C GLU A 139 8.34 5.11 8.41
N TYR A 140 7.11 5.12 8.90
CA TYR A 140 6.03 5.89 8.29
C TYR A 140 5.23 6.62 9.34
N THR A 141 4.90 7.89 9.06
CA THR A 141 3.92 8.66 9.83
C THR A 141 2.80 9.13 8.90
N VAL A 142 1.58 8.71 9.20
CA VAL A 142 0.39 9.07 8.43
C VAL A 142 0.15 10.60 8.50
N PRO A 143 0.10 11.29 7.36
CA PRO A 143 -0.28 12.71 7.33
C PRO A 143 -1.69 12.97 7.87
N ALA A 144 -1.84 14.06 8.63
CA ALA A 144 -3.15 14.47 9.16
C ALA A 144 -4.12 14.92 8.06
N GLU A 145 -3.60 15.53 6.99
CA GLU A 145 -4.38 15.90 5.81
C GLU A 145 -4.46 14.71 4.85
N GLU A 146 -5.67 14.25 4.54
CA GLU A 146 -5.90 13.11 3.64
C GLU A 146 -5.24 13.30 2.27
N ALA A 147 -5.28 14.52 1.71
CA ALA A 147 -4.66 14.83 0.42
C ALA A 147 -3.13 14.68 0.39
N LYS A 148 -2.47 14.56 1.56
CA LYS A 148 -1.03 14.30 1.69
C LYS A 148 -0.74 12.84 2.00
N GLN A 149 -1.75 12.03 2.29
CA GLN A 149 -1.56 10.61 2.51
C GLN A 149 -1.20 9.92 1.20
N VAL A 150 -0.49 8.80 1.31
CA VAL A 150 -0.11 8.01 0.15
C VAL A 150 -0.36 6.55 0.42
N ASP A 151 -0.63 5.81 -0.65
CA ASP A 151 -0.57 4.37 -0.65
C ASP A 151 0.89 3.91 -0.58
N LEU A 152 1.35 3.69 0.65
CA LEU A 152 2.66 3.10 0.90
C LEU A 152 2.62 1.64 0.47
N MET A 153 3.49 1.25 -0.46
CA MET A 153 3.62 -0.13 -0.92
C MET A 153 5.04 -0.65 -0.74
N TYR A 154 5.15 -1.97 -0.69
CA TYR A 154 6.42 -2.69 -0.63
C TYR A 154 6.44 -3.86 -1.60
N ALA A 155 7.63 -4.28 -2.02
CA ALA A 155 7.81 -5.48 -2.83
C ALA A 155 9.15 -6.15 -2.55
N SER A 156 9.23 -7.46 -2.77
CA SER A 156 10.48 -8.20 -2.88
C SER A 156 10.39 -9.27 -3.96
N ALA A 157 11.50 -9.57 -4.61
CA ALA A 157 11.64 -10.71 -5.49
C ALA A 157 12.97 -11.41 -5.17
N LEU A 158 12.89 -12.56 -4.49
CA LEU A 158 14.05 -13.29 -3.97
C LEU A 158 14.56 -14.32 -4.99
N GLU A 159 15.83 -14.65 -4.90
CA GLU A 159 16.52 -15.68 -5.69
C GLU A 159 16.33 -15.52 -7.22
N GLN A 160 16.29 -14.28 -7.69
CA GLN A 160 16.03 -13.99 -9.10
C GLN A 160 17.29 -14.21 -9.95
N THR A 161 17.13 -14.91 -11.08
CA THR A 161 18.12 -15.01 -12.15
C THR A 161 17.68 -14.18 -13.35
N LYS A 162 18.61 -13.90 -14.27
CA LYS A 162 18.27 -13.24 -15.53
C LYS A 162 17.23 -14.06 -16.32
N PRO A 163 16.05 -13.50 -16.66
CA PRO A 163 15.09 -14.18 -17.53
C PRO A 163 15.68 -14.49 -18.92
N THR A 164 15.20 -15.55 -19.56
CA THR A 164 15.74 -16.00 -20.86
C THR A 164 15.24 -15.14 -22.04
N ASP A 165 14.03 -14.61 -21.92
CA ASP A 165 13.27 -13.91 -22.97
C ASP A 165 13.17 -12.39 -22.77
N LYS A 166 13.56 -11.89 -21.60
CA LYS A 166 13.55 -10.47 -21.21
C LYS A 166 14.70 -10.17 -20.26
N ASN A 167 14.88 -8.90 -19.92
CA ASN A 167 15.91 -8.44 -18.99
C ASN A 167 15.32 -7.80 -17.72
N SER A 168 14.01 -7.89 -17.49
CA SER A 168 13.35 -7.26 -16.34
C SER A 168 13.04 -8.23 -15.20
N VAL A 169 13.26 -7.78 -13.96
CA VAL A 169 12.69 -8.40 -12.76
C VAL A 169 11.26 -7.88 -12.55
N THR A 170 10.36 -8.78 -12.14
CA THR A 170 9.00 -8.37 -11.76
C THR A 170 8.89 -8.18 -10.25
N LEU A 171 8.44 -7.01 -9.82
CA LEU A 171 8.24 -6.68 -8.40
C LEU A 171 6.74 -6.74 -8.04
N PRO A 172 6.30 -7.70 -7.19
CA PRO A 172 4.92 -7.79 -6.70
C PRO A 172 4.68 -6.76 -5.60
N PHE A 173 4.27 -5.55 -5.95
CA PHE A 173 3.91 -4.56 -4.94
C PHE A 173 2.64 -4.96 -4.19
N LYS A 174 2.69 -4.77 -2.87
CA LYS A 174 1.60 -4.98 -1.92
C LYS A 174 1.36 -3.72 -1.12
N HIS A 175 0.11 -3.48 -0.75
CA HIS A 175 -0.29 -2.34 0.06
C HIS A 175 0.15 -2.54 1.52
N ALA A 176 0.85 -1.54 2.07
CA ALA A 176 1.33 -1.57 3.44
C ALA A 176 0.30 -1.06 4.45
N LEU A 177 -0.79 -0.44 3.99
CA LEU A 177 -1.75 0.26 4.82
C LEU A 177 -3.13 -0.41 4.76
N THR A 178 -4.05 0.08 5.59
CA THR A 178 -5.49 -0.18 5.49
C THR A 178 -6.15 1.02 4.82
N GLN A 179 -6.93 0.77 3.78
CA GLN A 179 -7.76 1.79 3.15
C GLN A 179 -9.13 1.83 3.82
N VAL A 180 -9.58 3.02 4.24
CA VAL A 180 -10.86 3.17 4.97
C VAL A 180 -11.83 4.05 4.19
N HIS A 181 -13.03 3.52 3.98
CA HIS A 181 -14.15 4.15 3.26
C HIS A 181 -15.40 4.23 4.13
N PHE A 182 -16.31 5.11 3.75
CA PHE A 182 -17.59 5.28 4.43
C PHE A 182 -18.72 5.34 3.41
N LYS A 183 -19.84 4.67 3.75
CA LYS A 183 -21.11 4.88 3.06
C LYS A 183 -22.21 5.11 4.09
N VAL A 184 -23.26 5.81 3.70
CA VAL A 184 -24.36 6.21 4.59
C VAL A 184 -25.70 5.85 3.97
N GLY A 185 -26.60 5.32 4.79
CA GLY A 185 -27.96 4.96 4.39
C GLY A 185 -28.96 5.16 5.53
N THR A 186 -30.24 5.05 5.21
CA THR A 186 -31.33 5.16 6.20
C THR A 186 -32.23 3.93 6.18
N LYS A 187 -32.75 3.55 7.35
CA LYS A 187 -33.67 2.39 7.49
C LYS A 187 -35.05 2.63 6.89
N THR A 188 -35.43 3.88 6.67
CA THR A 188 -36.76 4.26 6.17
C THR A 188 -36.65 5.44 5.22
N THR A 189 -37.53 5.47 4.21
CA THR A 189 -37.56 6.51 3.17
C THR A 189 -37.93 7.91 3.69
N ASN A 190 -38.67 7.99 4.78
CA ASN A 190 -39.03 9.25 5.42
C ASN A 190 -37.92 9.80 6.34
N LEU A 191 -36.93 8.99 6.71
CA LEU A 191 -35.75 9.44 7.46
C LEU A 191 -34.69 9.93 6.47
N LYS A 192 -34.14 11.10 6.78
CA LYS A 192 -33.14 11.79 5.98
C LYS A 192 -31.97 12.15 6.87
N VAL A 193 -30.78 12.06 6.30
CA VAL A 193 -29.52 12.48 6.93
C VAL A 193 -28.84 13.45 5.99
N ASP A 194 -28.42 14.60 6.49
CA ASP A 194 -27.49 15.45 5.77
C ASP A 194 -26.15 15.38 6.50
N ILE A 195 -25.05 15.19 5.79
CA ILE A 195 -23.70 15.19 6.36
C ILE A 195 -22.97 16.43 5.84
N ALA A 196 -22.38 17.18 6.76
CA ALA A 196 -21.58 18.35 6.40
C ALA A 196 -20.39 17.96 5.53
N ALA A 197 -19.90 18.89 4.69
CA ALA A 197 -18.63 18.71 4.02
C ALA A 197 -17.53 18.43 5.04
N ASN A 198 -16.70 17.42 4.79
CA ASN A 198 -15.68 16.93 5.73
C ASN A 198 -16.26 16.55 7.11
N GLY A 199 -17.53 16.09 7.13
CA GLY A 199 -18.29 15.90 8.35
C GLY A 199 -17.94 14.64 9.14
N ILE A 200 -17.16 13.72 8.57
CA ILE A 200 -16.75 12.47 9.24
C ILE A 200 -15.30 12.58 9.68
N GLN A 201 -15.05 12.37 10.98
CA GLN A 201 -13.73 12.26 11.56
C GLN A 201 -13.57 10.92 12.28
N ILE A 202 -12.42 10.27 12.11
CA ILE A 202 -12.00 9.12 12.90
C ILE A 202 -10.99 9.57 13.95
N HIS A 203 -11.11 9.07 15.18
CA HIS A 203 -10.33 9.51 16.34
C HIS A 203 -9.63 8.34 17.03
N ASN A 204 -8.66 8.68 17.88
CA ASN A 204 -7.91 7.79 18.75
C ASN A 204 -7.19 6.67 18.00
N LEU A 205 -6.41 7.04 16.99
CA LEU A 205 -5.55 6.11 16.25
C LEU A 205 -4.07 6.37 16.53
N LYS A 206 -3.26 5.32 16.46
CA LYS A 206 -1.82 5.47 16.28
C LYS A 206 -1.54 5.93 14.85
N ASN A 207 -0.55 6.82 14.69
CA ASN A 207 -0.22 7.41 13.39
C ASN A 207 1.20 7.14 12.91
N SER A 208 2.05 6.48 13.70
CA SER A 208 3.43 6.21 13.34
C SER A 208 3.84 4.78 13.67
N GLY A 209 4.82 4.28 12.92
CA GLY A 209 5.43 2.98 13.19
C GLY A 209 6.54 2.65 12.19
N SER A 210 7.15 1.49 12.39
CA SER A 210 8.11 0.91 11.46
C SER A 210 7.54 -0.33 10.78
N LEU A 211 7.70 -0.40 9.47
CA LEU A 211 7.43 -1.59 8.66
C LEU A 211 8.75 -2.32 8.44
N THR A 212 8.81 -3.61 8.76
CA THR A 212 9.90 -4.50 8.35
C THR A 212 9.34 -5.56 7.41
N MET A 213 10.01 -5.79 6.27
CA MET A 213 9.67 -6.77 5.26
C MET A 213 10.92 -7.59 4.88
N LYS A 214 10.90 -8.89 5.20
CA LYS A 214 11.96 -9.84 4.81
C LYS A 214 11.72 -10.48 3.45
N SER A 215 10.47 -10.63 3.07
CA SER A 215 10.03 -11.15 1.79
C SER A 215 8.60 -10.71 1.50
N ASN A 216 8.11 -11.04 0.30
CA ASN A 216 6.75 -10.79 -0.14
C ASN A 216 5.76 -11.85 0.35
N GLN A 217 6.16 -12.76 1.22
CA GLN A 217 5.20 -13.64 1.91
C GLN A 217 4.34 -12.81 2.88
N ILE A 218 3.08 -13.22 3.06
CA ILE A 218 2.10 -12.42 3.82
C ILE A 218 2.51 -12.17 5.29
N ASP A 219 3.24 -13.13 5.87
CA ASP A 219 3.70 -13.12 7.26
C ASP A 219 5.09 -12.49 7.44
N ASP A 220 5.81 -12.21 6.35
CA ASP A 220 7.19 -11.71 6.39
C ASP A 220 7.29 -10.18 6.38
N ALA A 221 6.15 -9.50 6.31
CA ALA A 221 6.02 -8.08 6.58
C ALA A 221 5.40 -7.89 7.98
N ALA A 222 5.84 -6.91 8.77
CA ALA A 222 5.24 -6.60 10.08
C ALA A 222 5.32 -5.10 10.40
N TRP A 223 4.23 -4.53 10.92
CA TRP A 223 4.25 -3.20 11.52
C TRP A 223 4.55 -3.29 13.01
N THR A 224 5.47 -2.45 13.47
CA THR A 224 5.66 -2.13 14.88
C THR A 224 5.23 -0.69 15.10
N LEU A 225 4.06 -0.48 15.70
CA LEU A 225 3.48 0.85 15.90
C LEU A 225 4.07 1.53 17.13
N THR A 226 4.24 2.85 17.03
CA THR A 226 4.80 3.68 18.09
C THR A 226 3.81 4.75 18.54
N GLY A 227 4.01 5.23 19.77
CA GLY A 227 3.21 6.32 20.34
C GLY A 227 1.81 5.91 20.80
N ASP A 228 1.12 6.91 21.32
CA ASP A 228 -0.24 6.82 21.84
C ASP A 228 -1.27 6.99 20.71
N ALA A 229 -2.46 6.44 20.92
CA ALA A 229 -3.58 6.52 20.01
C ALA A 229 -4.36 7.84 20.22
N THR A 230 -3.79 8.92 19.71
CA THR A 230 -4.33 10.30 19.84
C THR A 230 -4.60 10.98 18.49
N ALA A 231 -4.22 10.33 17.38
CA ALA A 231 -4.41 10.92 16.07
C ALA A 231 -5.87 10.90 15.65
N LYS A 232 -6.24 11.87 14.81
CA LYS A 232 -7.53 11.97 14.16
C LYS A 232 -7.37 12.30 12.68
N TYR A 233 -8.28 11.77 11.87
CA TYR A 233 -8.30 12.02 10.43
C TYR A 233 -9.69 12.41 9.99
N THR A 234 -9.77 13.34 9.04
CA THR A 234 -11.03 13.81 8.47
C THR A 234 -11.16 13.24 7.08
N VAL A 235 -12.31 12.66 6.77
CA VAL A 235 -12.65 12.20 5.41
C VAL A 235 -12.92 13.44 4.57
N THR A 236 -12.18 13.64 3.47
CA THR A 236 -12.47 14.76 2.57
C THR A 236 -13.70 14.43 1.75
N SER A 237 -14.76 15.20 1.92
CA SER A 237 -16.01 14.97 1.20
C SER A 237 -16.75 16.28 0.97
N ASP A 238 -17.49 16.33 -0.14
CA ASP A 238 -18.55 17.31 -0.28
C ASP A 238 -19.67 17.04 0.76
N ALA A 239 -20.53 18.03 0.94
CA ALA A 239 -21.73 17.83 1.74
C ALA A 239 -22.67 16.84 1.03
N VAL A 240 -23.23 15.91 1.79
CA VAL A 240 -24.19 14.92 1.29
C VAL A 240 -25.56 15.24 1.84
N THR A 241 -26.57 15.27 0.97
CA THR A 241 -27.95 15.62 1.34
C THR A 241 -28.89 14.44 1.10
N GLY A 242 -29.87 14.27 2.01
CA GLY A 242 -30.51 13.00 2.36
C GLY A 242 -31.33 12.21 1.35
N ASP A 243 -31.12 12.34 0.04
CA ASP A 243 -31.75 11.46 -0.94
C ASP A 243 -30.99 10.13 -1.07
N TYR A 244 -31.02 9.34 0.01
CA TYR A 244 -30.53 7.96 0.04
C TYR A 244 -31.56 6.98 -0.54
N THR A 245 -31.08 5.94 -1.21
CA THR A 245 -31.89 4.80 -1.64
C THR A 245 -32.18 3.88 -0.46
N ASP A 246 -33.42 3.39 -0.34
CA ASP A 246 -33.94 2.68 0.83
C ASP A 246 -33.20 1.37 1.14
N GLY A 247 -33.01 1.11 2.46
CA GLY A 247 -32.44 -0.07 3.12
C GLY A 247 -32.94 -1.45 2.68
N THR A 248 -33.96 -1.51 1.83
CA THR A 248 -34.66 -2.73 1.40
C THR A 248 -34.41 -3.11 -0.06
N GLU A 249 -33.76 -2.25 -0.87
CA GLU A 249 -33.23 -2.63 -2.18
C GLU A 249 -31.75 -3.01 -2.11
N ALA A 250 -31.28 -3.78 -3.10
CA ALA A 250 -30.03 -4.53 -3.10
C ALA A 250 -28.71 -3.73 -2.85
N ASN A 251 -28.74 -2.40 -2.73
CA ASN A 251 -27.67 -1.64 -2.06
C ASN A 251 -28.11 -0.20 -1.68
N PRO A 252 -28.37 0.11 -0.39
CA PRO A 252 -29.04 1.34 0.05
C PRO A 252 -28.11 2.43 0.61
N TYR A 253 -26.86 2.50 0.14
CA TYR A 253 -25.85 3.36 0.73
C TYR A 253 -25.28 4.36 -0.29
N THR A 254 -25.15 5.62 0.12
CA THR A 254 -24.42 6.66 -0.60
C THR A 254 -22.98 6.72 -0.10
N GLU A 255 -22.03 6.63 -1.01
CA GLU A 255 -20.60 6.77 -0.73
C GLU A 255 -20.27 8.19 -0.22
N ILE A 256 -19.44 8.27 0.83
CA ILE A 256 -18.92 9.51 1.37
C ILE A 256 -17.44 9.63 0.97
N GLY A 257 -17.09 10.78 0.40
CA GLY A 257 -15.77 10.99 -0.20
C GLY A 257 -15.80 10.68 -1.69
N ASN A 258 -14.68 10.27 -2.26
CA ASN A 258 -14.62 9.78 -3.63
C ASN A 258 -13.61 8.62 -3.72
N ALA A 259 -13.69 7.82 -4.78
CA ALA A 259 -12.83 6.65 -4.98
C ALA A 259 -11.32 6.95 -4.92
N ASN A 260 -10.90 8.19 -5.24
CA ASN A 260 -9.50 8.62 -5.21
C ASN A 260 -9.06 9.18 -3.85
N ASN A 261 -9.99 9.43 -2.91
CA ASN A 261 -9.76 10.10 -1.63
C ASN A 261 -10.30 9.24 -0.49
N ALA A 262 -9.62 8.12 -0.25
CA ALA A 262 -9.81 7.29 0.92
C ALA A 262 -8.72 7.55 1.96
N LEU A 263 -9.04 7.34 3.23
CA LEU A 263 -8.04 7.40 4.29
C LEU A 263 -7.09 6.21 4.19
N MET A 264 -5.78 6.49 4.11
CA MET A 264 -4.70 5.50 4.10
C MET A 264 -4.07 5.44 5.49
N LEU A 265 -4.51 4.47 6.30
CA LEU A 265 -4.22 4.42 7.74
C LEU A 265 -3.37 3.21 8.10
N LEU A 266 -2.66 3.29 9.24
CA LEU A 266 -1.87 2.17 9.73
C LEU A 266 -2.77 1.01 10.17
N PRO A 267 -2.44 -0.24 9.79
CA PRO A 267 -3.12 -1.42 10.33
C PRO A 267 -2.83 -1.52 11.83
N GLN A 268 -3.87 -1.70 12.62
CA GLN A 268 -3.78 -1.65 14.08
C GLN A 268 -5.01 -2.28 14.74
N GLU A 269 -4.83 -2.73 15.98
CA GLU A 269 -5.92 -3.24 16.80
C GLU A 269 -6.45 -2.16 17.75
N PHE A 270 -7.78 -2.04 17.84
CA PHE A 270 -8.48 -1.16 18.79
C PHE A 270 -9.92 -1.62 19.00
N VAL A 271 -10.47 -1.24 20.15
CA VAL A 271 -11.88 -1.43 20.51
C VAL A 271 -12.68 -0.15 20.27
N ALA A 272 -14.01 -0.26 20.30
CA ALA A 272 -14.92 0.88 20.23
C ALA A 272 -14.74 1.81 21.44
N GLY A 273 -14.47 3.08 21.16
CA GLY A 273 -14.43 4.16 22.15
C GLY A 273 -15.78 4.90 22.25
N ASP A 274 -16.00 5.57 23.38
CA ASP A 274 -17.21 6.38 23.65
C ASP A 274 -17.02 7.88 23.36
N GLY A 275 -15.81 8.29 22.94
CA GLY A 275 -15.44 9.67 22.65
C GLY A 275 -15.21 10.56 23.87
N THR A 276 -15.09 10.00 25.08
CA THR A 276 -14.91 10.79 26.31
C THR A 276 -13.44 11.03 26.68
N ALA A 277 -12.52 10.21 26.17
CA ALA A 277 -11.09 10.31 26.44
C ALA A 277 -10.24 9.83 25.24
N GLU A 278 -9.00 10.28 25.20
CA GLU A 278 -7.99 9.73 24.28
C GLU A 278 -7.53 8.34 24.77
N ASN A 279 -7.01 7.51 23.87
CA ASN A 279 -6.48 6.18 24.19
C ASN A 279 -7.47 5.14 24.77
N THR A 280 -8.78 5.40 24.77
CA THR A 280 -9.80 4.48 25.32
C THR A 280 -10.57 3.68 24.26
N GLY A 281 -10.16 3.76 22.99
CA GLY A 281 -10.82 3.13 21.85
C GLY A 281 -11.11 4.14 20.73
N ALA A 282 -11.26 3.63 19.50
CA ALA A 282 -11.50 4.46 18.34
C ALA A 282 -12.99 4.78 18.17
N TYR A 283 -13.28 5.96 17.65
CA TYR A 283 -14.64 6.41 17.41
C TYR A 283 -14.70 7.36 16.21
N LEU A 284 -15.90 7.50 15.66
CA LEU A 284 -16.25 8.48 14.65
C LEU A 284 -16.94 9.67 15.32
N THR A 285 -16.63 10.87 14.86
CA THR A 285 -17.51 12.04 15.00
C THR A 285 -18.14 12.31 13.64
N ILE A 286 -19.46 12.41 13.58
CA ILE A 286 -20.21 12.67 12.35
C ILE A 286 -21.01 13.95 12.53
N SER A 287 -20.67 15.00 11.79
CA SER A 287 -21.42 16.26 11.75
C SER A 287 -22.61 16.13 10.80
N CYS A 288 -23.80 15.93 11.36
CA CYS A 288 -25.00 15.64 10.58
C CYS A 288 -26.25 16.40 11.06
N LYS A 289 -27.24 16.45 10.17
CA LYS A 289 -28.65 16.72 10.48
C LYS A 289 -29.40 15.43 10.25
N ILE A 290 -30.22 15.01 11.19
CA ILE A 290 -31.07 13.83 11.03
C ILE A 290 -32.50 14.29 11.20
N TYR A 291 -33.36 14.05 10.22
CA TYR A 291 -34.73 14.51 10.25
C TYR A 291 -35.69 13.57 9.54
N GLN A 292 -36.95 13.60 9.97
CA GLN A 292 -38.04 12.93 9.28
C GLN A 292 -38.78 13.93 8.39
N VAL A 293 -39.10 13.52 7.16
CA VAL A 293 -40.00 14.24 6.27
C VAL A 293 -41.41 13.68 6.46
N LEU A 294 -42.37 14.54 6.79
CA LEU A 294 -43.76 14.13 6.96
C LEU A 294 -44.42 13.77 5.62
N ALA A 295 -45.62 13.21 5.69
CA ALA A 295 -46.37 12.77 4.50
C ALA A 295 -46.70 13.91 3.51
N ASP A 296 -46.59 15.17 3.92
CA ASP A 296 -46.73 16.34 3.05
C ASP A 296 -45.50 16.61 2.15
N GLY A 297 -44.42 15.83 2.33
CA GLY A 297 -43.19 15.91 1.54
C GLY A 297 -42.32 17.14 1.80
N THR A 298 -42.70 18.03 2.73
CA THR A 298 -42.02 19.32 2.94
C THR A 298 -41.72 19.62 4.39
N THR A 299 -42.58 19.19 5.32
CA THR A 299 -42.37 19.42 6.75
C THR A 299 -41.28 18.49 7.26
N LYS A 300 -40.25 19.09 7.85
CA LYS A 300 -39.11 18.38 8.47
C LYS A 300 -39.24 18.40 9.99
N ILE A 301 -39.07 17.24 10.63
CA ILE A 301 -38.90 17.09 12.07
C ILE A 301 -37.46 16.68 12.34
N TYR A 302 -36.66 17.60 12.89
CA TYR A 302 -35.26 17.32 13.22
C TYR A 302 -35.15 16.50 14.50
N LEU A 303 -34.48 15.36 14.39
CA LEU A 303 -34.12 14.45 15.48
C LEU A 303 -32.71 14.72 16.00
N HIS A 304 -31.84 15.28 15.14
CA HIS A 304 -30.50 15.73 15.48
C HIS A 304 -30.08 16.90 14.59
N GLY A 305 -29.34 17.86 15.15
CA GLY A 305 -29.13 19.16 14.52
C GLY A 305 -30.43 19.93 14.38
N ASP A 306 -30.42 20.95 13.53
CA ASP A 306 -31.60 21.73 13.20
C ASP A 306 -31.55 22.28 11.75
N ALA A 307 -32.54 23.10 11.39
CA ALA A 307 -32.63 23.67 10.05
C ALA A 307 -31.39 24.49 9.65
N GLU A 308 -30.76 25.15 10.62
CA GLU A 308 -29.63 26.05 10.41
C GLU A 308 -28.30 25.34 10.64
N ALA A 309 -28.19 24.47 11.66
CA ALA A 309 -26.94 23.94 12.15
C ALA A 309 -26.84 22.40 12.11
N PHE A 310 -25.67 21.90 11.70
CA PHE A 310 -25.28 20.51 11.92
C PHE A 310 -24.87 20.30 13.38
N ALA A 311 -25.08 19.09 13.90
CA ALA A 311 -24.62 18.69 15.22
C ALA A 311 -23.76 17.42 15.13
N PRO A 312 -22.77 17.24 16.01
CA PRO A 312 -21.94 16.05 16.02
C PRO A 312 -22.63 14.89 16.73
N ILE A 313 -22.58 13.70 16.13
CA ILE A 313 -22.85 12.43 16.81
C ILE A 313 -21.56 11.61 16.92
N THR A 314 -21.40 10.94 18.06
CA THR A 314 -20.25 10.07 18.36
C THR A 314 -20.64 8.61 18.20
N VAL A 315 -19.83 7.83 17.50
CA VAL A 315 -20.06 6.40 17.31
C VAL A 315 -18.77 5.61 17.45
N GLY A 316 -18.70 4.68 18.40
CA GLY A 316 -17.53 3.83 18.57
C GLY A 316 -17.33 2.86 17.40
N ILE A 317 -16.08 2.61 17.02
CA ILE A 317 -15.71 1.66 15.96
C ILE A 317 -14.63 0.69 16.43
N SER A 318 -14.64 -0.52 15.88
CA SER A 318 -13.71 -1.59 16.23
C SER A 318 -12.82 -1.95 15.03
N SER A 319 -11.59 -2.39 15.33
CA SER A 319 -10.67 -2.99 14.35
C SER A 319 -11.02 -4.44 14.01
N ALA A 320 -12.00 -5.02 14.71
CA ALA A 320 -12.44 -6.39 14.56
C ALA A 320 -13.96 -6.51 14.46
N LEU A 321 -14.42 -7.44 13.62
CA LEU A 321 -15.80 -7.90 13.60
C LEU A 321 -16.05 -8.83 14.78
N PRO A 322 -17.24 -8.76 15.42
CA PRO A 322 -17.60 -9.66 16.50
C PRO A 322 -17.54 -11.11 16.02
N ALA A 323 -17.12 -12.00 16.92
CA ALA A 323 -17.12 -13.42 16.66
C ALA A 323 -18.54 -13.94 16.38
N GLU A 324 -18.65 -14.91 15.48
CA GLU A 324 -19.82 -15.80 15.47
C GLU A 324 -19.87 -16.62 16.77
N GLU A 325 -21.03 -17.18 17.12
CA GLU A 325 -21.22 -17.89 18.39
C GLU A 325 -20.16 -18.99 18.61
N GLY A 326 -19.27 -18.78 19.59
CA GLY A 326 -18.16 -19.69 19.91
C GLY A 326 -16.86 -19.51 19.12
N GLY A 327 -16.75 -18.46 18.29
CA GLY A 327 -15.56 -18.13 17.50
C GLY A 327 -14.67 -17.04 18.12
N GLU A 328 -13.60 -16.70 17.40
CA GLU A 328 -12.73 -15.55 17.67
C GLU A 328 -13.16 -14.34 16.84
N ALA A 329 -12.85 -13.13 17.32
CA ALA A 329 -13.12 -11.92 16.56
C ALA A 329 -12.23 -11.83 15.30
N THR A 330 -12.80 -11.43 14.17
CA THR A 330 -12.05 -11.31 12.91
C THR A 330 -11.45 -9.92 12.80
N GLN A 331 -10.11 -9.81 12.82
CA GLN A 331 -9.43 -8.52 12.59
C GLN A 331 -9.62 -8.06 11.15
N ILE A 332 -10.08 -6.82 10.99
CA ILE A 332 -10.40 -6.21 9.69
C ILE A 332 -9.47 -5.05 9.32
N TRP A 333 -8.83 -4.42 10.31
CA TRP A 333 -7.80 -3.38 10.09
C TRP A 333 -6.41 -3.99 9.92
N GLN A 334 -6.25 -4.72 8.82
CA GLN A 334 -4.99 -5.32 8.43
C GLN A 334 -4.43 -4.63 7.17
N ARG A 335 -3.14 -4.86 6.90
CA ARG A 335 -2.54 -4.43 5.63
C ARG A 335 -3.30 -5.03 4.47
N ASN A 336 -3.27 -4.35 3.32
CA ASN A 336 -3.82 -4.90 2.09
C ASN A 336 -5.32 -5.21 2.21
N LYS A 337 -6.03 -4.44 3.04
CA LYS A 337 -7.47 -4.50 3.21
C LYS A 337 -8.08 -3.13 2.94
N LYS A 338 -9.22 -3.16 2.27
CA LYS A 338 -10.13 -2.04 2.14
C LYS A 338 -11.32 -2.30 3.05
N VAL A 339 -11.51 -1.42 4.02
CA VAL A 339 -12.57 -1.48 5.03
C VAL A 339 -13.58 -0.40 4.72
N THR A 340 -14.82 -0.78 4.44
CA THR A 340 -15.91 0.17 4.23
C THR A 340 -16.89 0.10 5.39
N TYR A 341 -17.05 1.22 6.10
CA TYR A 341 -18.07 1.36 7.13
C TYR A 341 -19.37 1.85 6.50
N ASN A 342 -20.37 0.97 6.39
CA ASN A 342 -21.71 1.33 6.00
C ASN A 342 -22.52 1.74 7.24
N LEU A 343 -22.76 3.03 7.37
CA LEU A 343 -23.46 3.68 8.49
C LEU A 343 -24.96 3.71 8.20
N LEU A 344 -25.74 2.91 8.93
CA LEU A 344 -27.18 2.82 8.77
C LEU A 344 -27.91 3.58 9.89
N PHE A 345 -28.56 4.69 9.52
CA PHE A 345 -29.31 5.52 10.44
C PHE A 345 -30.76 5.07 10.55
N GLY A 346 -31.27 4.93 11.77
CA GLY A 346 -32.65 4.54 12.05
C GLY A 346 -33.33 5.43 13.07
N ALA A 347 -34.66 5.50 13.01
CA ALA A 347 -35.48 6.21 13.98
C ALA A 347 -36.86 5.56 14.09
N GLY A 348 -37.49 5.66 15.27
CA GLY A 348 -38.86 5.25 15.54
C GLY A 348 -39.49 6.14 16.59
N ASP A 349 -40.78 6.44 16.45
CA ASP A 349 -41.55 7.29 17.39
C ASP A 349 -40.88 8.64 17.73
N GLY A 350 -40.17 9.24 16.76
CA GLY A 350 -39.46 10.52 16.95
C GLY A 350 -38.16 10.40 17.74
N VAL A 351 -37.62 9.19 17.92
CA VAL A 351 -36.38 8.91 18.65
C VAL A 351 -35.39 8.20 17.72
N LEU A 352 -34.11 8.58 17.79
CA LEU A 352 -33.04 7.91 17.05
C LEU A 352 -32.73 6.54 17.66
N PHE A 353 -32.53 5.56 16.79
CA PHE A 353 -31.92 4.30 17.17
C PHE A 353 -30.40 4.43 17.21
N PRO A 354 -29.68 3.51 17.87
CA PRO A 354 -28.24 3.37 17.66
C PRO A 354 -27.92 3.26 16.16
N ILE A 355 -26.84 3.91 15.73
CA ILE A 355 -26.35 3.78 14.35
C ILE A 355 -25.81 2.35 14.19
N GLU A 356 -26.28 1.64 13.18
CA GLU A 356 -25.84 0.29 12.87
C GLU A 356 -24.70 0.31 11.86
N PHE A 357 -23.76 -0.62 12.04
CA PHE A 357 -22.64 -0.82 11.11
C PHE A 357 -22.84 -2.12 10.34
N ALA A 358 -22.83 -2.02 9.01
CA ALA A 358 -22.41 -3.13 8.17
C ALA A 358 -20.99 -2.82 7.69
N THR A 359 -20.03 -3.71 7.97
CA THR A 359 -18.65 -3.50 7.51
C THR A 359 -18.36 -4.44 6.34
N GLU A 360 -18.04 -3.88 5.19
CA GLU A 360 -17.54 -4.63 4.03
C GLU A 360 -16.02 -4.64 4.09
N VAL A 361 -15.42 -5.81 3.94
CA VAL A 361 -13.97 -5.99 3.91
C VAL A 361 -13.60 -6.65 2.60
N GLU A 362 -12.85 -5.92 1.79
CA GLU A 362 -12.30 -6.40 0.54
C GLU A 362 -10.80 -6.58 0.72
N GLU A 363 -10.24 -7.60 0.09
CA GLU A 363 -8.80 -7.61 -0.14
C GLU A 363 -8.47 -6.49 -1.10
N TRP A 364 -7.59 -5.59 -0.67
CA TRP A 364 -6.99 -4.64 -1.57
C TRP A 364 -6.06 -5.47 -2.46
N GLN A 365 -6.54 -5.83 -3.66
CA GLN A 365 -5.88 -6.84 -4.47
C GLN A 365 -4.43 -6.40 -4.70
N PRO A 366 -3.45 -7.23 -4.30
CA PRO A 366 -2.07 -6.93 -4.61
C PRO A 366 -1.90 -6.94 -6.12
N ALA A 367 -0.77 -6.44 -6.62
CA ALA A 367 -0.39 -6.63 -8.00
C ALA A 367 -0.18 -8.14 -8.26
N ASP A 368 -1.25 -8.85 -8.63
CA ASP A 368 -1.26 -10.30 -8.60
C ASP A 368 -0.35 -10.84 -9.71
N GLY A 369 0.65 -11.59 -9.26
CA GLY A 369 1.60 -12.22 -10.14
C GLY A 369 1.14 -13.59 -10.56
N GLY A 370 0.64 -13.71 -11.78
CA GLY A 370 0.36 -15.04 -12.30
C GLY A 370 1.50 -15.67 -13.09
N VAL A 371 1.40 -16.99 -13.18
CA VAL A 371 2.30 -17.85 -13.93
C VAL A 371 1.89 -17.79 -15.41
N ILE A 372 2.83 -17.38 -16.27
CA ILE A 372 2.67 -17.61 -17.72
C ILE A 372 3.09 -19.05 -17.96
N GLU A 373 2.13 -19.94 -18.18
CA GLU A 373 2.46 -21.25 -18.73
C GLU A 373 2.91 -21.09 -20.19
N PRO A 374 4.09 -21.59 -20.58
CA PRO A 374 4.53 -21.55 -21.96
C PRO A 374 3.60 -22.43 -22.81
N LYS A 375 3.24 -21.94 -24.00
CA LYS A 375 2.60 -22.76 -25.04
C LYS A 375 3.61 -23.60 -25.79
#